data_AF-A0A2V6X3M0-F1
#
_entry.id   AF-A0A2V6X3M0-F1
#
_cell.length_a   1.000
_cell.length_b   1.000
_cell.length_c   1.000
_cell.angle_alpha   90.00
_cell.angle_beta   90.00
_cell.angle_gamma   90.00
#
_symmetry.space_group_name_H-M   'P 1'
#
loop_
_entity.id
_entity.type
_entity.pdbx_description
1 polymer ?
#
loop_
_entity_poly.entity_id
_entity_poly.type
_entity_poly.pdbx_seq_one_letter_code
_entity_poly.pdbx_strand_id
1 'polypeptide(L)'
;MASRYIANTADEQKRMLGVIGAGSIEELLVKIPAKVRLPRPLGLVPAMAETDLIRHLKALAGKNADADSHVCFMGAGSYDHYVPSPINHLVSRGEFFTAYTPYQPEASQGTLRTIYEYQT
;
A
#
# COMPACT_ATOMS: atom_id res chain seq x y z
N MET A 1 14.11 14.92 6.15
CA MET A 1 13.32 13.98 6.98
C MET A 1 13.52 12.59 6.43
N ALA A 2 13.87 11.61 7.27
CA ALA A 2 13.86 10.20 6.86
C ALA A 2 12.42 9.78 6.53
N SER A 3 12.23 9.08 5.42
CA SER A 3 10.92 8.51 5.06
C SER A 3 10.54 7.45 6.09
N ARG A 4 9.33 7.51 6.67
CA ARG A 4 8.80 6.43 7.53
C ARG A 4 8.61 5.11 6.77
N TYR A 5 8.57 5.17 5.44
CA TYR A 5 8.36 4.01 4.58
C TYR A 5 9.67 3.28 4.27
N ILE A 6 10.76 4.03 4.05
CA ILE A 6 12.09 3.44 3.80
C ILE A 6 12.76 3.23 5.14
N ALA A 7 12.78 1.98 5.61
CA ALA A 7 13.33 1.65 6.93
C ALA A 7 14.85 1.87 7.03
N ASN A 8 15.59 1.74 5.92
CA ASN A 8 17.04 1.85 5.93
C ASN A 8 17.51 3.29 6.14
N THR A 9 18.20 3.51 7.26
CA THR A 9 18.90 4.76 7.57
C THR A 9 20.08 4.99 6.65
N ALA A 10 20.57 6.24 6.57
CA ALA A 10 21.75 6.58 5.79
C ALA A 10 23.00 5.77 6.22
N ASP A 11 23.15 5.52 7.52
CA ASP A 11 24.25 4.72 8.06
C ASP A 11 24.13 3.24 7.70
N GLU A 12 22.92 2.67 7.70
CA GLU A 12 22.69 1.32 7.20
C GLU A 12 22.96 1.21 5.71
N GLN A 13 22.51 2.17 4.91
CA GLN A 13 22.81 2.21 3.47
C GLN A 13 24.31 2.24 3.23
N LYS A 14 25.06 3.08 3.95
CA LYS A 14 26.52 3.13 3.87
C LYS A 14 27.19 1.80 4.24
N ARG A 15 26.73 1.15 5.32
CA ARG A 15 27.24 -0.18 5.72
C ARG A 15 26.95 -1.24 4.67
N MET A 16 25.73 -1.31 4.16
CA MET A 16 25.34 -2.27 3.12
C MET A 16 26.14 -2.07 1.83
N LEU A 17 26.32 -0.83 1.40
CA LEU A 17 27.16 -0.47 0.25
C LEU A 17 28.62 -0.92 0.45
N GLY A 18 29.17 -0.69 1.64
CA GLY A 18 30.51 -1.17 1.99
C GLY A 18 30.67 -2.69 1.93
N VAL A 19 29.66 -3.46 2.37
CA VAL A 19 29.67 -4.93 2.32
C VAL A 19 29.70 -5.45 0.88
N ILE A 20 28.96 -4.81 -0.02
CA ILE A 20 28.90 -5.21 -1.44
C ILE A 20 29.97 -4.55 -2.31
N GLY A 21 30.82 -3.69 -1.72
CA GLY A 21 31.92 -3.00 -2.42
C GLY A 21 31.48 -1.90 -3.38
N ALA A 22 30.31 -1.31 -3.19
CA ALA A 22 29.81 -0.19 -4.01
C ALA A 22 29.99 1.15 -3.27
N GLY A 23 30.33 2.21 -4.00
CA GLY A 23 30.47 3.57 -3.47
C GLY A 23 29.15 4.33 -3.38
N SER A 24 28.15 3.94 -4.17
CA SER A 24 26.86 4.65 -4.29
C SER A 24 25.73 3.74 -4.79
N ILE A 25 24.49 4.20 -4.66
CA ILE A 25 23.32 3.52 -5.27
C ILE A 25 23.40 3.58 -6.80
N GLU A 26 23.94 4.67 -7.35
CA GLU A 26 24.12 4.90 -8.78
C GLU A 26 24.99 3.80 -9.44
N GLU A 27 26.01 3.32 -8.73
CA GLU A 27 26.84 2.19 -9.17
C GLU A 27 26.05 0.87 -9.27
N LEU A 28 25.00 0.68 -8.47
CA LEU A 28 24.14 -0.51 -8.54
C LEU A 28 23.22 -0.48 -9.77
N LEU A 29 22.91 0.72 -10.27
CA LEU A 29 21.97 0.91 -11.38
C LEU A 29 22.62 0.77 -12.76
N VAL A 30 23.96 0.63 -12.87
CA VAL A 30 24.72 0.57 -14.14
C VAL A 30 24.19 -0.45 -15.14
N LYS A 31 23.57 -1.54 -14.67
CA LYS A 31 22.95 -2.57 -15.53
C LYS A 31 21.73 -2.05 -16.32
N ILE A 32 21.13 -0.94 -15.90
CA ILE A 32 20.05 -0.26 -16.63
C ILE A 32 20.70 0.67 -17.67
N PRO A 33 20.56 0.41 -18.99
CA PRO A 33 21.20 1.22 -20.01
C PRO A 33 20.75 2.69 -19.97
N ALA A 34 21.68 3.64 -20.14
CA ALA A 34 21.36 5.08 -20.06
C ALA A 34 20.23 5.51 -21.02
N LYS A 35 20.16 4.89 -22.22
CA LYS A 35 19.12 5.15 -23.23
C LYS A 35 17.70 4.83 -22.78
N VAL A 36 17.52 3.99 -21.75
CA VAL A 36 16.19 3.66 -21.18
C VAL A 36 15.96 4.30 -19.81
N ARG A 37 16.92 5.09 -19.30
CA ARG A 37 16.73 5.87 -18.08
C ARG A 37 16.00 7.16 -18.39
N LEU A 38 15.18 7.63 -17.46
CA LEU A 38 14.54 8.92 -17.57
C LEU A 38 15.59 10.03 -17.33
N PRO A 39 15.89 10.90 -18.31
CA PRO A 39 16.95 11.91 -18.19
C PRO A 39 16.49 13.18 -17.45
N ARG A 40 15.34 13.12 -16.79
CA ARG A 40 14.71 14.21 -16.06
C ARG A 40 14.06 13.67 -14.79
N PRO A 41 13.79 14.53 -13.80
CA PRO A 41 12.92 14.16 -12.69
C PRO A 41 11.52 13.72 -13.14
N LEU A 42 10.84 12.97 -12.28
CA LEU A 42 9.42 12.71 -12.45
C LEU A 42 8.63 14.02 -12.33
N GLY A 43 7.67 14.23 -13.23
CA GLY A 43 6.81 15.41 -13.23
C GLY A 43 5.67 15.27 -12.22
N LEU A 44 6.02 15.15 -10.94
CA LEU A 44 5.06 14.97 -9.85
C LEU A 44 4.87 16.29 -9.08
N VAL A 45 3.69 16.42 -8.48
CA VAL A 45 3.45 17.49 -7.49
C VAL A 45 4.37 17.31 -6.28
N PRO A 46 4.68 18.39 -5.54
CA PRO A 46 5.48 18.29 -4.32
C PRO A 46 4.89 17.29 -3.32
N ALA A 47 5.77 16.59 -2.59
CA ALA A 47 5.35 15.69 -1.54
C ALA A 47 4.58 16.44 -0.45
N MET A 48 3.49 15.83 0.04
CA MET A 48 2.70 16.35 1.16
C MET A 48 3.11 15.65 2.45
N ALA A 49 3.03 16.36 3.58
CA ALA A 49 3.06 15.73 4.89
C ALA A 49 1.84 14.80 5.05
N GLU A 50 1.98 13.72 5.81
CA GLU A 50 0.93 12.70 5.98
C GLU A 50 -0.41 13.29 6.41
N THR A 51 -0.40 14.22 7.38
CA THR A 51 -1.60 14.90 7.87
C THR A 51 -2.28 15.76 6.80
N ASP A 52 -1.49 16.45 5.98
CA ASP A 52 -2.00 17.28 4.88
C ASP A 52 -2.54 16.42 3.73
N LEU A 53 -1.88 15.29 3.44
CA LEU A 53 -2.36 14.31 2.47
C LEU A 53 -3.74 13.75 2.86
N ILE A 54 -3.91 13.36 4.13
CA ILE A 54 -5.20 12.88 4.64
C ILE A 54 -6.28 13.95 4.48
N ARG A 55 -5.98 15.20 4.84
CA ARG A 55 -6.93 16.32 4.68
C ARG A 55 -7.30 16.54 3.22
N HIS A 56 -6.30 16.51 2.33
CA HIS A 56 -6.50 16.68 0.90
C HIS A 56 -7.41 15.58 0.32
N LEU A 57 -7.14 14.32 0.63
CA LEU A 57 -7.95 13.19 0.16
C LEU A 57 -9.38 13.23 0.71
N LYS A 58 -9.58 13.59 1.98
CA LYS A 58 -10.93 13.79 2.55
C LYS A 58 -11.71 14.89 1.83
N ALA A 59 -11.06 16.01 1.50
CA ALA A 59 -11.69 17.10 0.76
C ALA A 59 -12.08 16.70 -0.67
N LEU A 60 -11.30 15.83 -1.32
CA LEU A 60 -11.66 15.27 -2.62
C LEU A 60 -12.83 14.29 -2.50
N ALA A 61 -12.79 13.38 -1.53
CA ALA A 61 -13.84 12.40 -1.29
C ALA A 61 -15.20 13.05 -1.01
N GLY A 62 -15.22 14.15 -0.25
CA GLY A 62 -16.44 14.91 0.05
C GLY A 62 -17.12 15.61 -1.15
N LYS A 63 -16.54 15.51 -2.36
CA LYS A 63 -17.20 15.96 -3.59
C LYS A 63 -18.09 14.88 -4.22
N ASN A 64 -18.01 13.64 -3.73
CA ASN A 64 -18.79 12.52 -4.25
C ASN A 64 -20.18 12.50 -3.59
N ALA A 65 -21.17 11.97 -4.31
CA ALA A 65 -22.43 11.52 -3.74
C ALA A 65 -22.28 10.03 -3.39
N ASP A 66 -22.11 9.74 -2.10
CA ASP A 66 -21.91 8.38 -1.57
C ASP A 66 -23.21 7.78 -1.00
N ALA A 67 -23.15 6.50 -0.64
CA ALA A 67 -24.29 5.76 -0.07
C ALA A 67 -24.66 6.21 1.35
N ASP A 68 -23.76 6.89 2.07
CA ASP A 68 -24.05 7.44 3.41
C ASP A 68 -24.93 8.69 3.33
N SER A 69 -24.78 9.47 2.26
CA SER A 69 -25.51 10.72 2.03
C SER A 69 -26.70 10.56 1.08
N HIS A 70 -26.70 9.55 0.21
CA HIS A 70 -27.73 9.34 -0.81
C HIS A 70 -28.19 7.88 -0.86
N VAL A 71 -29.50 7.67 -0.95
CA VAL A 71 -30.05 6.33 -1.13
C VAL A 71 -29.93 5.91 -2.60
N CYS A 72 -29.34 4.75 -2.86
CA CYS A 72 -29.15 4.21 -4.21
C CYS A 72 -29.97 2.93 -4.42
N PHE A 73 -30.92 2.97 -5.37
CA PHE A 73 -31.75 1.82 -5.77
C PHE A 73 -31.47 1.34 -7.20
N MET A 74 -30.35 1.74 -7.82
CA MET A 74 -30.05 1.36 -9.21
C MET A 74 -29.76 -0.13 -9.40
N GLY A 75 -29.29 -0.83 -8.37
CA GLY A 75 -29.02 -2.27 -8.42
C GLY A 75 -27.92 -2.63 -9.42
N ALA A 76 -28.23 -3.52 -10.36
CA ALA A 76 -27.29 -4.03 -11.38
C ALA A 76 -26.06 -4.78 -10.82
N GLY A 77 -26.27 -5.59 -9.77
CA GLY A 77 -25.21 -6.43 -9.17
C GLY A 77 -24.43 -5.76 -8.04
N SER A 78 -24.75 -4.51 -7.68
CA SER A 78 -24.25 -3.85 -6.48
C SER A 78 -25.41 -3.32 -5.66
N TYR A 79 -25.42 -3.62 -4.37
CA TYR A 79 -26.51 -3.28 -3.46
C TYR A 79 -25.92 -2.77 -2.16
N ASP A 80 -26.43 -1.63 -1.70
CA ASP A 80 -26.10 -1.12 -0.39
C ASP A 80 -26.57 -2.11 0.68
N HIS A 81 -25.71 -2.39 1.65
CA HIS A 81 -25.97 -3.37 2.70
C HIS A 81 -25.23 -3.00 3.98
N TYR A 82 -25.81 -3.41 5.10
CA TYR A 82 -25.19 -3.22 6.40
C TYR A 82 -23.91 -4.04 6.52
N VAL A 83 -22.78 -3.36 6.74
CA VAL A 83 -21.51 -3.98 7.12
C VAL A 83 -21.37 -3.96 8.65
N PRO A 84 -21.32 -5.12 9.33
CA PRO A 84 -21.19 -5.16 10.78
C PRO A 84 -19.93 -4.43 11.28
N SER A 85 -20.06 -3.67 12.37
CA SER A 85 -18.96 -2.85 12.90
C SER A 85 -17.64 -3.62 13.19
N PRO A 86 -17.64 -4.90 13.62
CA PRO A 86 -16.40 -5.65 13.80
C PRO A 86 -15.59 -5.83 12.51
N ILE A 87 -16.22 -5.80 11.34
CA ILE A 87 -15.53 -5.99 10.05
C ILE A 87 -14.50 -4.89 9.81
N ASN A 88 -14.83 -3.63 10.13
CA ASN A 88 -13.90 -2.51 10.01
C ASN A 88 -12.64 -2.71 10.87
N HIS A 89 -12.79 -3.32 12.06
CA HIS A 89 -11.65 -3.66 12.89
C HIS A 89 -10.84 -4.80 12.27
N LEU A 90 -11.48 -5.86 11.76
CA LEU A 90 -10.81 -6.99 11.14
C LEU A 90 -9.99 -6.58 9.90
N VAL A 91 -10.55 -5.79 8.97
CA VAL A 91 -9.84 -5.39 7.75
C VAL A 91 -8.68 -4.44 8.02
N SER A 92 -8.68 -3.75 9.17
CA SER A 92 -7.58 -2.86 9.58
C SER A 92 -6.39 -3.60 10.21
N ARG A 93 -6.55 -4.89 10.54
CA ARG A 93 -5.49 -5.68 11.17
C ARG A 93 -4.45 -6.12 10.15
N GLY A 94 -3.19 -5.83 10.48
CA GLY A 94 -2.04 -6.17 9.64
C GLY A 94 -1.96 -7.66 9.30
N GLU A 95 -2.33 -8.56 10.22
CA GLU A 95 -2.24 -10.01 9.98
C GLU A 95 -3.16 -10.50 8.86
N PHE A 96 -4.27 -9.80 8.59
CA PHE A 96 -5.19 -10.10 7.50
C PHE A 96 -4.89 -9.29 6.23
N PHE A 97 -4.38 -8.07 6.38
CA PHE A 97 -4.21 -7.14 5.28
C PHE A 97 -2.85 -7.24 4.56
N THR A 98 -1.78 -7.65 5.26
CA THR A 98 -0.41 -7.66 4.69
C THR A 98 0.05 -9.05 4.24
N ALA A 99 -0.60 -10.11 4.70
CA ALA A 99 -0.30 -11.47 4.26
C ALA A 99 -0.63 -11.63 2.75
N TYR A 100 0.20 -12.37 2.03
CA TYR A 100 -0.01 -12.66 0.61
C TYR A 100 -0.62 -14.06 0.41
N THR A 101 -0.57 -14.58 -0.81
CA THR A 101 -1.01 -15.93 -1.14
C THR A 101 -0.42 -16.95 -0.14
N PRO A 102 -1.26 -17.83 0.47
CA PRO A 102 -0.85 -18.72 1.56
C PRO A 102 -0.03 -19.93 1.07
N TYR A 103 1.11 -19.68 0.41
CA TYR A 103 2.04 -20.72 -0.07
C TYR A 103 2.70 -21.51 1.06
N GLN A 104 2.70 -21.00 2.28
CA GLN A 104 3.23 -21.65 3.48
C GLN A 104 2.04 -22.04 4.38
N PRO A 105 1.42 -23.21 4.16
CA PRO A 105 0.15 -23.56 4.79
C PRO A 105 0.26 -23.68 6.32
N GLU A 106 1.39 -24.13 6.86
CA GLU A 106 1.64 -24.27 8.30
C GLU A 106 1.61 -22.92 9.02
N ALA A 107 1.96 -21.84 8.32
CA ALA A 107 1.95 -20.47 8.84
C ALA A 107 0.67 -19.69 8.44
N SER A 108 -0.26 -20.32 7.70
CA SER A 108 -1.39 -19.63 7.06
C SER A 108 -2.76 -20.28 7.30
N GLN A 109 -2.86 -21.18 8.29
CA GLN A 109 -4.09 -21.95 8.55
C GLN A 109 -5.34 -21.08 8.78
N GLY A 110 -5.20 -19.91 9.39
CA GLY A 110 -6.32 -18.98 9.59
C GLY A 110 -6.94 -18.53 8.26
N THR A 111 -6.13 -17.97 7.37
CA THR A 111 -6.58 -17.53 6.03
C THR A 111 -7.11 -18.68 5.19
N LEU A 112 -6.42 -19.83 5.19
CA LEU A 112 -6.85 -21.01 4.44
C LEU A 112 -8.22 -21.50 4.91
N ARG A 113 -8.46 -21.51 6.23
CA ARG A 113 -9.76 -21.86 6.78
C ARG A 113 -10.85 -20.86 6.38
N THR A 114 -10.60 -19.56 6.47
CA THR A 114 -11.58 -18.55 6.04
C THR A 114 -11.92 -18.66 4.55
N ILE A 115 -10.94 -18.95 3.69
CA ILE A 115 -11.18 -19.21 2.26
C ILE A 115 -12.05 -20.46 2.09
N TYR A 116 -11.74 -21.55 2.80
CA TYR A 116 -12.55 -22.77 2.76
C TYR A 116 -13.99 -22.53 3.22
N GLU A 117 -14.17 -21.78 4.31
CA GLU A 117 -15.49 -21.41 4.84
C GLU A 117 -16.28 -20.55 3.84
N TYR A 118 -15.63 -19.67 3.08
CA TYR A 118 -16.26 -18.88 2.01
C TYR A 118 -16.67 -19.73 0.78
N GLN A 119 -15.95 -20.82 0.51
CA GLN A 119 -16.23 -21.72 -0.61
C GLN A 119 -17.36 -22.72 -0.33
N THR A 120 -17.70 -22.94 0.94
CA THR A 120 -18.70 -23.93 1.38
C THR A 120 -20.10 -23.34 1.33
#